data_AF-A0A519UBB3-F1
#
_entry.id   AF-A0A519UBB3-F1
#
_cell.length_a   1.000
_cell.length_b   1.000
_cell.length_c   1.000
_cell.angle_alpha   90.00
_cell.angle_beta   90.00
_cell.angle_gamma   90.00
#
_symmetry.space_group_name_H-M   'P 1'
#
loop_
_entity.id
_entity.type
_entity.pdbx_description
1 polymer ?
#
loop_
_entity_poly.entity_id
_entity_poly.type
_entity_poly.pdbx_seq_one_letter_code
_entity_poly.pdbx_strand_id
1 'polypeptide(L)'
;MTIAALLAELATVPYDNRVKRMVALGQQARTDAAAAALLHDLAAANGFYERQLALLACYGSGDGAHVLAMLADQSRLLRGLALSLVAKVCTDEQAQLAFGRLTRRTQPKLLRNLRQRGRATVVDAVLTELAATADERLAQLLFFGTEGVVEKHVAAVLARWGEDDWRRLAKYHPAIAFAQLDHQQRAQTAPDGRLLYHIN
;
A
#
# COMPACT_ATOMS: atom_id res chain seq x y z
N MET A 1 6.29 -31.88 12.69
CA MET A 1 5.46 -31.19 13.72
C MET A 1 4.06 -31.03 13.17
N THR A 2 3.00 -31.24 13.96
CA THR A 2 1.60 -31.10 13.52
C THR A 2 1.04 -29.71 13.89
N ILE A 3 -0.09 -29.30 13.29
CA ILE A 3 -0.81 -28.06 13.66
C ILE A 3 -1.17 -28.08 15.15
N ALA A 4 -1.75 -29.18 15.64
CA ALA A 4 -2.17 -29.28 17.04
C ALA A 4 -0.98 -29.10 18.01
N ALA A 5 0.18 -29.68 17.69
CA ALA A 5 1.39 -29.51 18.50
C ALA A 5 1.88 -28.05 18.49
N LEU A 6 1.89 -27.39 17.32
CA LEU A 6 2.25 -25.97 17.22
C LEU A 6 1.27 -25.08 18.00
N LEU A 7 -0.04 -25.32 17.89
CA LEU A 7 -1.04 -24.53 18.61
C LEU A 7 -0.90 -24.70 20.13
N ALA A 8 -0.61 -25.91 20.60
CA ALA A 8 -0.32 -26.18 22.00
C ALA A 8 0.95 -25.45 22.47
N GLU A 9 2.02 -25.46 21.68
CA GLU A 9 3.25 -24.68 21.95
C GLU A 9 2.92 -23.18 22.09
N LEU A 10 2.21 -22.62 21.10
CA LEU A 10 1.89 -21.19 21.06
C LEU A 10 0.94 -20.75 22.18
N ALA A 11 0.06 -21.63 22.66
CA ALA A 11 -0.86 -21.34 23.75
C ALA A 11 -0.13 -21.00 25.07
N THR A 12 1.08 -21.54 25.27
CA THR A 12 1.85 -21.35 26.51
C THR A 12 2.63 -20.04 26.57
N VAL A 13 2.72 -19.29 25.45
CA VAL A 13 3.55 -18.09 25.36
C VAL A 13 2.74 -16.81 25.08
N PRO A 14 3.25 -15.62 25.47
CA PRO A 14 2.65 -14.34 25.11
C PRO A 14 2.63 -14.07 23.61
N TYR A 15 1.75 -13.17 23.16
CA TYR A 15 1.54 -12.84 21.75
C TYR A 15 2.83 -12.51 20.98
N ASP A 16 3.71 -11.68 21.54
CA ASP A 16 4.96 -11.29 20.87
C ASP A 16 5.88 -12.49 20.61
N ASN A 17 5.90 -13.46 21.52
CA ASN A 17 6.67 -14.69 21.35
C ASN A 17 6.01 -15.61 20.31
N ARG A 18 4.67 -15.62 20.21
CA ARG A 18 3.97 -16.33 19.13
C ARG A 18 4.34 -15.75 17.77
N VAL A 19 4.36 -14.42 17.65
CA VAL A 19 4.78 -13.75 16.41
C VAL A 19 6.22 -14.13 16.06
N LYS A 20 7.17 -13.98 16.99
CA LYS A 20 8.58 -14.37 16.77
C LYS A 20 8.72 -15.83 16.34
N ARG A 21 7.96 -16.73 16.98
CA ARG A 21 7.95 -18.15 16.65
C ARG A 21 7.44 -18.41 15.23
N MET A 22 6.37 -17.74 14.82
CA MET A 22 5.84 -17.85 13.45
C MET A 22 6.80 -17.26 12.42
N VAL A 23 7.48 -16.15 12.72
CA VAL A 23 8.53 -15.61 11.85
C VAL A 23 9.67 -16.62 11.68
N ALA A 24 10.13 -17.23 12.78
CA ALA A 24 11.16 -18.27 12.72
C ALA A 24 10.70 -19.49 11.90
N LEU A 25 9.45 -19.94 12.08
CA LEU A 25 8.87 -21.02 11.26
C LEU A 25 8.80 -20.64 9.78
N GLY A 26 8.45 -19.39 9.47
CA GLY A 26 8.48 -18.85 8.11
C GLY A 26 9.88 -18.88 7.50
N GLN A 27 10.91 -18.51 8.26
CA GLN A 27 12.30 -18.59 7.79
C GLN A 27 12.72 -20.05 7.52
N GLN A 28 12.35 -20.98 8.40
CA GLN A 28 12.61 -22.42 8.22
C GLN A 28 11.94 -22.96 6.95
N ALA A 29 10.71 -22.55 6.68
CA ALA A 29 9.95 -22.97 5.50
C ALA A 29 10.60 -22.62 4.15
N ARG A 30 11.61 -21.74 4.12
CA ARG A 30 12.38 -21.45 2.90
C ARG A 30 13.21 -22.64 2.42
N THR A 31 13.61 -23.52 3.32
CA THR A 31 14.48 -24.67 3.00
C THR A 31 13.94 -26.00 3.52
N ASP A 32 12.93 -25.97 4.40
CA ASP A 32 12.29 -27.16 4.95
C ASP A 32 10.86 -27.31 4.40
N ALA A 33 10.65 -28.35 3.59
CA ALA A 33 9.36 -28.68 2.98
C ALA A 33 8.29 -29.03 4.02
N ALA A 34 8.66 -29.63 5.16
CA ALA A 34 7.71 -29.96 6.21
C ALA A 34 7.19 -28.70 6.92
N ALA A 35 8.07 -27.71 7.14
CA ALA A 35 7.67 -26.40 7.67
C ALA A 35 6.78 -25.64 6.66
N ALA A 36 7.12 -25.70 5.37
CA ALA A 36 6.30 -25.09 4.31
C ALA A 36 4.90 -25.73 4.23
N ALA A 37 4.81 -27.07 4.28
CA ALA A 37 3.53 -27.79 4.30
C ALA A 37 2.69 -27.41 5.53
N LEU A 38 3.31 -27.32 6.71
CA LEU A 38 2.61 -26.90 7.92
C LEU A 38 2.02 -25.48 7.80
N LEU A 39 2.74 -24.54 7.20
CA LEU A 39 2.22 -23.18 6.95
C LEU A 39 1.10 -23.16 5.91
N HIS A 40 1.18 -24.02 4.89
CA HIS A 40 0.12 -24.19 3.91
C HIS A 40 -1.17 -24.72 4.56
N ASP A 41 -1.05 -25.73 5.42
CA ASP A 41 -2.20 -26.28 6.12
C ASP A 41 -2.85 -25.26 7.08
N LEU A 42 -2.04 -24.44 7.77
CA LEU A 42 -2.55 -23.31 8.58
C LEU A 42 -3.28 -22.27 7.73
N ALA A 43 -2.75 -21.96 6.55
CA ALA A 43 -3.35 -21.02 5.61
C ALA A 43 -4.71 -21.51 5.08
N ALA A 44 -4.85 -22.83 4.88
CA ALA A 44 -6.07 -23.46 4.41
C ALA A 44 -7.12 -23.70 5.51
N ALA A 45 -6.77 -23.48 6.78
CA ALA A 45 -7.66 -23.74 7.90
C ALA A 45 -8.88 -22.81 7.95
N ASN A 46 -10.01 -23.35 8.41
CA ASN A 46 -11.25 -22.59 8.57
C ASN A 46 -11.19 -21.58 9.73
N GLY A 47 -10.32 -21.81 10.72
CA GLY A 47 -10.17 -20.95 11.88
C GLY A 47 -9.43 -19.64 11.56
N PHE A 48 -9.91 -18.54 12.14
CA PHE A 48 -9.28 -17.22 11.97
C PHE A 48 -7.84 -17.20 12.50
N TYR A 49 -7.59 -17.88 13.62
CA TYR A 49 -6.32 -17.81 14.32
C TYR A 49 -5.20 -18.50 13.52
N GLU A 50 -5.48 -19.67 12.97
CA GLU A 50 -4.55 -20.44 12.13
C GLU A 50 -4.15 -19.65 10.88
N ARG A 51 -5.11 -19.06 10.18
CA ARG A 51 -4.82 -18.18 9.04
C ARG A 51 -4.06 -16.93 9.44
N GLN A 52 -4.32 -16.38 10.63
CA GLN A 52 -3.54 -15.28 11.17
C GLN A 52 -2.08 -15.70 11.38
N LEU A 53 -1.84 -16.88 11.96
CA LEU A 53 -0.49 -17.40 12.19
C LEU A 53 0.25 -17.62 10.86
N ALA A 54 -0.40 -18.21 9.86
CA ALA A 54 0.17 -18.36 8.51
C ALA A 54 0.58 -17.01 7.90
N LEU A 55 -0.27 -16.00 8.03
CA LEU A 55 0.03 -14.66 7.55
C LEU A 55 1.17 -13.98 8.33
N LEU A 56 1.29 -14.23 9.64
CA LEU A 56 2.42 -13.75 10.44
C LEU A 56 3.73 -14.44 10.04
N ALA A 57 3.70 -15.72 9.64
CA ALA A 57 4.88 -16.42 9.16
C ALA A 57 5.47 -15.81 7.88
N CYS A 58 4.68 -15.07 7.10
CA CYS A 58 5.14 -14.38 5.89
C CYS A 58 6.22 -13.34 6.14
N TYR A 59 6.31 -12.78 7.36
CA TYR A 59 7.45 -11.94 7.75
C TYR A 59 8.78 -12.69 7.64
N GLY A 60 8.77 -13.99 7.92
CA GLY A 60 9.95 -14.85 7.86
C GLY A 60 10.13 -15.51 6.50
N SER A 61 9.06 -16.04 5.90
CA SER A 61 9.18 -16.79 4.65
C SER A 61 9.44 -15.89 3.45
N GLY A 62 8.91 -14.66 3.44
CA GLY A 62 8.91 -13.83 2.25
C GLY A 62 7.84 -14.23 1.24
N ASP A 63 6.85 -15.04 1.63
CA ASP A 63 5.81 -15.55 0.72
C ASP A 63 4.79 -14.46 0.35
N GLY A 64 5.15 -13.66 -0.66
CA GLY A 64 4.28 -12.63 -1.22
C GLY A 64 3.02 -13.20 -1.89
N ALA A 65 3.05 -14.44 -2.39
CA ALA A 65 1.88 -15.05 -3.01
C ALA A 65 0.79 -15.33 -1.98
N HIS A 66 1.16 -15.83 -0.80
CA HIS A 66 0.22 -16.00 0.31
C HIS A 66 -0.34 -14.66 0.80
N VAL A 67 0.52 -13.63 0.95
CA VAL A 67 0.06 -12.27 1.31
C VAL A 67 -0.97 -11.74 0.32
N LEU A 68 -0.75 -11.94 -1.00
CA LEU A 68 -1.68 -11.53 -2.04
C LEU A 68 -3.01 -12.26 -1.97
N ALA A 69 -3.01 -13.57 -1.69
CA ALA A 69 -4.24 -14.34 -1.52
C ALA A 69 -5.05 -13.81 -0.32
N MET A 70 -4.38 -13.48 0.79
CA MET A 70 -5.00 -12.98 2.02
C MET A 70 -5.64 -11.59 1.90
N LEU A 71 -5.39 -10.84 0.82
CA LEU A 71 -6.13 -9.60 0.52
C LEU A 71 -7.62 -9.86 0.23
N ALA A 72 -7.98 -11.10 -0.14
CA ALA A 72 -9.35 -11.53 -0.39
C ALA A 72 -9.96 -12.34 0.77
N ASP A 73 -9.26 -12.50 1.90
CA ASP A 73 -9.77 -13.27 3.05
C ASP A 73 -11.11 -12.69 3.54
N GLN A 74 -11.99 -13.54 4.08
CA GLN A 74 -13.32 -13.13 4.58
C GLN A 74 -13.22 -12.17 5.77
N SER A 75 -12.18 -12.29 6.59
CA SER A 75 -11.91 -11.44 7.74
C SER A 75 -11.29 -10.10 7.34
N ARG A 76 -11.97 -9.00 7.70
CA ARG A 76 -11.46 -7.63 7.51
C ARG A 76 -10.12 -7.41 8.23
N LEU A 77 -9.91 -8.08 9.37
CA LEU A 77 -8.67 -7.95 10.14
C LEU A 77 -7.49 -8.59 9.40
N LEU A 78 -7.68 -9.78 8.82
CA LEU A 78 -6.63 -10.44 8.03
C LEU A 78 -6.33 -9.69 6.75
N ARG A 79 -7.36 -9.18 6.04
CA ARG A 79 -7.13 -8.29 4.88
C ARG A 79 -6.32 -7.05 5.27
N GLY A 80 -6.62 -6.45 6.43
CA GLY A 80 -5.90 -5.30 6.95
C GLY A 80 -4.43 -5.60 7.27
N LEU A 81 -4.14 -6.76 7.84
CA LEU A 81 -2.79 -7.25 8.10
C LEU A 81 -2.05 -7.54 6.79
N ALA A 82 -2.67 -8.25 5.86
CA ALA A 82 -2.11 -8.57 4.54
C ALA A 82 -1.73 -7.29 3.78
N LEU A 83 -2.61 -6.28 3.78
CA LEU A 83 -2.33 -4.98 3.18
C LEU A 83 -1.09 -4.29 3.76
N SER A 84 -0.83 -4.46 5.07
CA SER A 84 0.39 -3.92 5.69
C SER A 84 1.65 -4.70 5.31
N LEU A 85 1.49 -5.99 4.97
CA LEU A 85 2.57 -6.88 4.56
C LEU A 85 2.96 -6.71 3.10
N VAL A 86 2.06 -6.29 2.22
CA VAL A 86 2.36 -6.08 0.79
C VAL A 86 3.64 -5.24 0.61
N ALA A 87 3.73 -4.09 1.30
CA ALA A 87 4.90 -3.22 1.17
C ALA A 87 6.20 -3.82 1.74
N LYS A 88 6.11 -4.84 2.60
CA LYS A 88 7.26 -5.45 3.31
C LYS A 88 7.74 -6.76 2.69
N VAL A 89 6.81 -7.55 2.15
CA VAL A 89 7.04 -8.94 1.76
C VAL A 89 6.94 -9.13 0.24
N CYS A 90 5.98 -8.47 -0.41
CA CYS A 90 5.75 -8.66 -1.84
C CYS A 90 6.83 -7.98 -2.69
N THR A 91 7.14 -8.58 -3.84
CA THR A 91 7.95 -7.96 -4.92
C THR A 91 7.25 -6.72 -5.49
N ASP A 92 7.95 -5.97 -6.34
CA ASP A 92 7.39 -4.77 -6.99
C ASP A 92 6.20 -5.14 -7.90
N GLU A 93 6.32 -6.22 -8.66
CA GLU A 93 5.27 -6.75 -9.54
C GLU A 93 4.06 -7.23 -8.72
N GLN A 94 4.32 -7.93 -7.61
CA GLN A 94 3.26 -8.36 -6.71
C GLN A 94 2.56 -7.18 -6.05
N ALA A 95 3.28 -6.10 -5.70
CA ALA A 95 2.67 -4.91 -5.13
C ALA A 95 1.78 -4.15 -6.13
N GLN A 96 2.16 -4.10 -7.42
CA GLN A 96 1.30 -3.59 -8.50
C GLN A 96 0.04 -4.46 -8.66
N LEU A 97 0.20 -5.78 -8.69
CA LEU A 97 -0.92 -6.71 -8.75
C LEU A 97 -1.86 -6.55 -7.55
N ALA A 98 -1.32 -6.33 -6.35
CA ALA A 98 -2.11 -6.03 -5.16
C ALA A 98 -2.95 -4.76 -5.37
N PHE A 99 -2.36 -3.70 -5.90
CA PHE A 99 -3.07 -2.44 -6.14
C PHE A 99 -4.30 -2.63 -7.05
N GLY A 100 -4.17 -3.42 -8.12
CA GLY A 100 -5.26 -3.74 -9.03
C GLY A 100 -6.40 -4.53 -8.38
N ARG A 101 -6.12 -5.34 -7.35
CA ARG A 101 -7.12 -6.14 -6.60
C ARG A 101 -7.82 -5.37 -5.48
N LEU A 102 -7.22 -4.26 -5.04
CA LEU A 102 -7.73 -3.47 -3.93
C LEU A 102 -8.92 -2.60 -4.34
N THR A 103 -9.83 -2.38 -3.39
CA THR A 103 -10.91 -1.39 -3.58
C THR A 103 -10.33 0.03 -3.62
N ARG A 104 -11.02 0.95 -4.29
CA ARG A 104 -10.64 2.37 -4.38
C ARG A 104 -10.35 3.00 -2.99
N ARG A 105 -11.11 2.59 -1.96
CA ARG A 105 -10.93 3.07 -0.58
C ARG A 105 -9.62 2.62 0.07
N THR A 106 -9.07 1.48 -0.36
CA THR A 106 -7.87 0.86 0.24
C THR A 106 -6.59 1.14 -0.55
N GLN A 107 -6.70 1.44 -1.84
CA GLN A 107 -5.58 1.83 -2.72
C GLN A 107 -4.68 2.94 -2.14
N PRO A 108 -5.20 4.08 -1.62
CA PRO A 108 -4.35 5.12 -1.01
C PRO A 108 -3.53 4.61 0.18
N LYS A 109 -4.06 3.63 0.93
CA LYS A 109 -3.33 3.04 2.07
C LYS A 109 -2.14 2.20 1.59
N LEU A 110 -2.28 1.48 0.48
CA LEU A 110 -1.16 0.75 -0.12
C LEU A 110 -0.07 1.70 -0.61
N LEU A 111 -0.42 2.73 -1.39
CA LEU A 111 0.58 3.69 -1.91
C LEU A 111 1.34 4.39 -0.79
N ARG A 112 0.64 4.79 0.27
CA ARG A 112 1.27 5.34 1.47
C ARG A 112 2.23 4.35 2.13
N ASN A 113 1.84 3.08 2.29
CA ASN A 113 2.72 2.05 2.86
C ASN A 113 3.97 1.84 2.00
N LEU A 114 3.83 1.79 0.67
CA LEU A 114 4.95 1.64 -0.26
C LEU A 114 5.91 2.85 -0.16
N ARG A 115 5.37 4.07 -0.16
CA ARG A 115 6.17 5.30 -0.01
C ARG A 115 6.91 5.36 1.32
N GLN A 116 6.25 5.00 2.43
CA GLN A 116 6.88 4.91 3.76
C GLN A 116 8.01 3.86 3.82
N ARG A 117 8.03 2.91 2.89
CA ARG A 117 9.07 1.89 2.75
C ARG A 117 10.11 2.24 1.69
N GLY A 118 10.09 3.45 1.14
CA GLY A 118 11.04 3.89 0.11
C GLY A 118 10.83 3.23 -1.26
N ARG A 119 9.69 2.55 -1.48
CA ARG A 119 9.39 1.85 -2.73
C ARG A 119 8.69 2.78 -3.73
N ALA A 120 9.36 3.88 -4.03
CA ALA A 120 8.83 4.93 -4.91
C ALA A 120 8.64 4.45 -6.35
N THR A 121 9.52 3.58 -6.83
CA THR A 121 9.45 2.95 -8.17
C THR A 121 8.10 2.29 -8.45
N VAL A 122 7.58 1.52 -7.50
CA VAL A 122 6.26 0.86 -7.61
C VAL A 122 5.14 1.88 -7.67
N VAL A 123 5.20 2.90 -6.82
CA VAL A 123 4.18 3.95 -6.76
C VAL A 123 4.14 4.69 -8.09
N ASP A 124 5.29 5.10 -8.59
CA ASP A 124 5.44 5.82 -9.86
C ASP A 124 4.97 5.00 -11.06
N ALA A 125 5.27 3.70 -11.07
CA ALA A 125 4.80 2.80 -12.12
C ALA A 125 3.26 2.68 -12.12
N VAL A 126 2.64 2.53 -10.94
CA VAL A 126 1.17 2.52 -10.81
C VAL A 126 0.57 3.85 -11.30
N LEU A 127 1.16 4.98 -10.92
CA LEU A 127 0.66 6.29 -11.34
C LEU A 127 0.81 6.51 -12.86
N THR A 128 1.91 6.03 -13.43
CA THR A 128 2.16 6.10 -14.88
C THR A 128 1.15 5.24 -15.65
N GLU A 129 0.81 4.05 -15.15
CA GLU A 129 -0.23 3.19 -15.73
C GLU A 129 -1.62 3.83 -15.67
N LEU A 130 -1.97 4.45 -14.54
CA LEU A 130 -3.21 5.21 -14.40
C LEU A 130 -3.26 6.39 -15.37
N ALA A 131 -2.13 7.08 -15.57
CA ALA A 131 -2.04 8.17 -16.55
C ALA A 131 -2.18 7.67 -17.99
N ALA A 132 -1.57 6.54 -18.34
CA ALA A 132 -1.65 5.94 -19.68
C ALA A 132 -3.09 5.52 -20.04
N THR A 133 -3.87 5.10 -19.05
CA THR A 133 -5.28 4.69 -19.22
C THR A 133 -6.29 5.82 -19.00
N ALA A 134 -5.82 7.05 -18.79
CA ALA A 134 -6.64 8.22 -18.43
C ALA A 134 -7.59 7.94 -17.24
N ASP A 135 -7.14 7.12 -16.29
CA ASP A 135 -7.96 6.69 -15.16
C ASP A 135 -8.19 7.85 -14.20
N GLU A 136 -9.45 8.07 -13.85
CA GLU A 136 -9.90 9.15 -12.97
C GLU A 136 -9.25 9.12 -11.58
N ARG A 137 -8.82 7.93 -11.13
CA ARG A 137 -8.15 7.74 -9.86
C ARG A 137 -6.80 8.46 -9.80
N LEU A 138 -6.18 8.76 -10.94
CA LEU A 138 -4.91 9.47 -11.00
C LEU A 138 -4.98 10.78 -10.21
N ALA A 139 -6.05 11.56 -10.38
CA ALA A 139 -6.22 12.84 -9.68
C ALA A 139 -6.16 12.70 -8.16
N GLN A 140 -6.68 11.60 -7.60
CA GLN A 140 -6.73 11.34 -6.17
C GLN A 140 -5.45 10.71 -5.61
N LEU A 141 -4.54 10.23 -6.46
CA LEU A 141 -3.39 9.43 -6.06
C LEU A 141 -2.06 10.07 -6.48
N LEU A 142 -2.06 11.03 -7.41
CA LEU A 142 -0.86 11.59 -8.01
C LEU A 142 0.15 12.09 -6.97
N PHE A 143 -0.30 12.73 -5.89
CA PHE A 143 0.57 13.28 -4.85
C PHE A 143 1.40 12.23 -4.09
N PHE A 144 1.14 10.93 -4.25
CA PHE A 144 2.00 9.88 -3.70
C PHE A 144 3.28 9.64 -4.51
N GLY A 145 3.31 10.05 -5.78
CA GLY A 145 4.45 9.85 -6.68
C GLY A 145 5.69 10.65 -6.28
N THR A 146 6.78 10.39 -6.99
CA THR A 146 7.97 11.23 -6.95
C THR A 146 7.74 12.54 -7.70
N GLU A 147 8.59 13.53 -7.43
CA GLU A 147 8.51 14.86 -8.05
C GLU A 147 8.42 14.76 -9.58
N GLY A 148 9.27 13.94 -10.22
CA GLY A 148 9.27 13.80 -11.68
C GLY A 148 7.97 13.25 -12.27
N VAL A 149 7.33 12.27 -11.61
CA VAL A 149 6.04 11.73 -12.06
C VAL A 149 4.92 12.73 -11.81
N VAL A 150 4.94 13.40 -10.67
CA VAL A 150 3.94 14.43 -10.35
C VAL A 150 4.05 15.59 -11.33
N GLU A 151 5.23 16.13 -11.57
CA GLU A 151 5.46 17.23 -12.52
C GLU A 151 5.00 16.87 -13.93
N LYS A 152 5.31 15.64 -14.38
CA LYS A 152 4.90 15.15 -15.70
C LYS A 152 3.39 15.08 -15.88
N HIS A 153 2.64 14.72 -14.83
CA HIS A 153 1.22 14.39 -14.95
C HIS A 153 0.27 15.38 -14.24
N VAL A 154 0.79 16.37 -13.51
CA VAL A 154 -0.03 17.31 -12.74
C VAL A 154 -1.00 18.08 -13.63
N ALA A 155 -0.52 18.60 -14.76
CA ALA A 155 -1.35 19.38 -15.69
C ALA A 155 -2.61 18.63 -16.16
N ALA A 156 -2.52 17.30 -16.31
CA ALA A 156 -3.64 16.47 -16.75
C ALA A 156 -4.75 16.31 -15.69
N VAL A 157 -4.45 16.57 -14.41
CA VAL A 157 -5.41 16.39 -13.31
C VAL A 157 -5.85 17.70 -12.64
N LEU A 158 -5.13 18.81 -12.87
CA LEU A 158 -5.40 20.11 -12.24
C LEU A 158 -6.86 20.57 -12.38
N ALA A 159 -7.47 20.38 -13.55
CA ALA A 159 -8.85 20.80 -13.81
C ALA A 159 -9.88 20.12 -12.89
N ARG A 160 -9.54 18.98 -12.28
CA ARG A 160 -10.41 18.21 -11.39
C ARG A 160 -10.13 18.46 -9.92
N TRP A 161 -9.07 19.20 -9.59
CA TRP A 161 -8.63 19.36 -8.22
C TRP A 161 -9.42 20.43 -7.47
N GLY A 162 -9.87 20.04 -6.29
CA GLY A 162 -10.40 20.97 -5.30
C GLY A 162 -9.32 21.47 -4.35
N GLU A 163 -9.76 22.24 -3.36
CA GLU A 163 -8.88 22.80 -2.33
C GLU A 163 -8.09 21.73 -1.56
N ASP A 164 -8.74 20.61 -1.23
CA ASP A 164 -8.09 19.51 -0.51
C ASP A 164 -6.95 18.86 -1.30
N ASP A 165 -7.08 18.77 -2.62
CA ASP A 165 -6.06 18.20 -3.50
C ASP A 165 -4.85 19.13 -3.59
N TRP A 166 -5.08 20.44 -3.68
CA TRP A 166 -4.03 21.45 -3.59
C TRP A 166 -3.30 21.43 -2.25
N ARG A 167 -4.02 21.32 -1.13
CA ARG A 167 -3.40 21.18 0.20
C ARG A 167 -2.53 19.92 0.27
N ARG A 168 -2.97 18.81 -0.33
CA ARG A 168 -2.16 17.57 -0.41
C ARG A 168 -0.94 17.78 -1.30
N LEU A 169 -1.07 18.38 -2.47
CA LEU A 169 0.06 18.66 -3.34
C LEU A 169 1.08 19.54 -2.61
N ALA A 170 0.66 20.65 -1.99
CA ALA A 170 1.55 21.54 -1.24
C ALA A 170 2.25 20.83 -0.07
N LYS A 171 1.57 19.88 0.59
CA LYS A 171 2.16 19.07 1.66
C LYS A 171 3.24 18.10 1.15
N TYR A 172 3.03 17.47 0.00
CA TYR A 172 3.91 16.41 -0.50
C TYR A 172 4.99 16.92 -1.46
N HIS A 173 4.69 17.95 -2.23
CA HIS A 173 5.47 18.53 -3.33
C HIS A 173 5.33 20.05 -3.34
N PRO A 174 5.83 20.77 -2.30
CA PRO A 174 5.59 22.21 -2.14
C PRO A 174 6.12 23.04 -3.33
N ALA A 175 7.27 22.65 -3.89
CA ALA A 175 7.85 23.34 -5.05
C ALA A 175 6.95 23.25 -6.29
N ILE A 176 6.38 22.06 -6.56
CA ILE A 176 5.46 21.86 -7.69
C ILE A 176 4.17 22.65 -7.46
N ALA A 177 3.60 22.61 -6.24
CA ALA A 177 2.40 23.38 -5.92
C ALA A 177 2.62 24.88 -6.17
N PHE A 178 3.73 25.43 -5.68
CA PHE A 178 4.08 26.83 -5.89
C PHE A 178 4.24 27.17 -7.37
N ALA A 179 4.99 26.37 -8.12
CA ALA A 179 5.21 26.59 -9.55
C ALA A 179 3.90 26.59 -10.35
N GLN A 180 2.96 25.69 -10.02
CA GLN A 180 1.67 25.64 -10.70
C GLN A 180 0.78 26.85 -10.35
N LEU A 181 0.78 27.30 -9.09
CA LEU A 181 0.03 28.49 -8.68
C LEU A 181 0.60 29.78 -9.30
N ASP A 182 1.93 29.93 -9.33
CA ASP A 182 2.60 31.06 -10.00
C ASP A 182 2.31 31.06 -11.51
N HIS A 183 2.34 29.89 -12.16
CA HIS A 183 1.96 29.78 -13.57
C HIS A 183 0.50 30.18 -13.81
N GLN A 184 -0.44 29.72 -12.97
CA GLN A 184 -1.85 30.11 -13.06
C GLN A 184 -2.05 31.62 -12.84
N GLN A 185 -1.37 32.20 -11.86
CA GLN A 185 -1.43 33.63 -11.58
C GLN A 185 -0.90 34.47 -12.75
N ARG A 186 0.20 34.05 -13.39
CA ARG A 186 0.75 34.74 -14.57
C ARG A 186 -0.10 34.58 -15.83
N ALA A 187 -0.79 33.44 -15.95
CA ALA A 187 -1.71 33.18 -17.06
C ALA A 187 -3.04 33.93 -16.91
N GLN A 188 -3.40 34.37 -15.71
CA GLN A 188 -4.55 35.25 -15.48
C GLN A 188 -4.24 36.66 -15.97
N THR A 189 -4.87 37.07 -17.07
CA THR A 189 -4.78 38.42 -17.65
C THR A 189 -5.64 39.47 -16.92
N ALA A 190 -6.46 39.05 -15.95
CA ALA A 190 -7.24 39.93 -15.08
C ALA A 190 -7.09 39.46 -13.61
N PRO A 191 -7.05 40.38 -12.63
CA PRO A 191 -6.89 40.02 -11.23
C PRO A 191 -8.02 39.10 -10.75
N ASP A 192 -7.66 37.99 -10.09
CA ASP A 192 -8.62 37.07 -9.49
C ASP A 192 -9.53 37.82 -8.51
N GLY A 193 -10.83 37.86 -8.78
CA GLY A 193 -11.82 38.52 -7.93
C GLY A 193 -11.82 37.99 -6.49
N ARG A 194 -11.31 36.77 -6.26
CA ARG A 194 -11.13 36.19 -4.92
C ARG A 194 -9.99 36.83 -4.13
N LEU A 195 -8.93 37.31 -4.80
CA LEU A 195 -7.84 38.05 -4.16
C LEU A 195 -8.27 39.48 -3.80
N LEU A 196 -9.13 40.11 -4.61
CA LEU A 196 -9.67 41.44 -4.33
C LEU A 196 -10.57 41.47 -3.09
N TYR A 197 -11.20 40.36 -2.71
CA TYR A 197 -12.05 40.26 -1.53
C TYR A 197 -11.27 40.13 -0.21
N HIS A 198 -9.97 39.78 -0.27
CA HIS A 198 -9.11 39.67 0.92
C HIS A 198 -8.19 40.88 1.13
N ILE A 199 -8.17 41.82 0.17
CA ILE A 199 -7.37 43.05 0.22
C ILE A 199 -8.24 44.28 0.56
N ASN A 200 -9.57 44.16 0.47
CA ASN A 200 -10.54 45.13 0.98
C ASN A 200 -11.13 44.68 2.32
#